data_AF-A0A3D4D9C8-F1
#
_entry.id   AF-A0A3D4D9C8-F1
#
_cell.length_a   1.000
_cell.length_b   1.000
_cell.length_c   1.000
_cell.angle_alpha   90.00
_cell.angle_beta   90.00
_cell.angle_gamma   90.00
#
_symmetry.space_group_name_H-M   'P 1'
#
loop_
_entity.id
_entity.type
_entity.pdbx_description
1 polymer ?
#
loop_
_entity_poly.entity_id
_entity_poly.type
_entity_poly.pdbx_seq_one_letter_code
_entity_poly.pdbx_strand_id
1 'polypeptide(L)'
;MKLAAFNATCPFEIGDKITERREIHPTGLAFNGPVFTEVTHTITDIVCQHSVKTGEILFLYELDNSGKLVVIAAAEERRAKK
;
A
#
# COMPACT_ATOMS: atom_id res chain seq x y z
N MET A 1 8.69 -27.39 -19.68
CA MET A 1 8.34 -26.32 -18.72
C MET A 1 7.85 -26.95 -17.42
N LYS A 2 8.22 -26.41 -16.25
CA LYS A 2 7.65 -26.86 -14.97
C LYS A 2 6.49 -25.94 -14.60
N LEU A 3 5.36 -26.54 -14.24
CA LEU A 3 4.21 -25.81 -13.71
C LEU A 3 4.56 -25.30 -12.31
N ALA A 4 4.28 -24.03 -12.05
CA ALA A 4 4.34 -23.44 -10.72
C ALA A 4 2.95 -22.88 -10.40
N ALA A 5 2.41 -23.29 -9.26
CA ALA A 5 1.15 -22.80 -8.73
C ALA A 5 1.42 -22.11 -7.39
N PHE A 6 0.66 -21.08 -7.09
CA PHE A 6 0.72 -20.39 -5.81
C PHE A 6 -0.69 -20.00 -5.36
N ASN A 7 -0.84 -19.81 -4.06
CA ASN A 7 -2.04 -19.26 -3.46
C ASN A 7 -1.61 -18.05 -2.60
N ALA A 8 -2.40 -16.98 -2.66
CA ALA A 8 -2.13 -15.76 -1.93
C ALA A 8 -3.46 -15.17 -1.44
N THR A 9 -3.46 -14.64 -0.22
CA THR A 9 -4.59 -13.86 0.29
C THR A 9 -4.20 -12.39 0.30
N CYS A 10 -4.91 -11.58 -0.49
CA CYS A 10 -4.72 -10.14 -0.45
C CYS A 10 -5.25 -9.60 0.89
N PRO A 11 -4.51 -8.71 1.58
CA PRO A 11 -4.95 -8.12 2.85
C PRO A 11 -5.97 -6.97 2.70
N PHE A 12 -6.28 -6.56 1.47
CA PHE A 12 -7.18 -5.47 1.12
C PHE A 12 -8.06 -5.83 -0.08
N GLU A 13 -9.12 -5.04 -0.29
CA GLU A 13 -10.03 -5.13 -1.42
C GLU A 13 -10.04 -3.82 -2.24
N ILE A 14 -10.50 -3.91 -3.49
CA ILE A 14 -10.74 -2.71 -4.31
C ILE A 14 -11.87 -1.91 -3.66
N GLY A 15 -11.66 -0.60 -3.49
CA GLY A 15 -12.57 0.29 -2.78
C GLY A 15 -12.20 0.52 -1.31
N ASP A 16 -11.26 -0.25 -0.74
CA ASP A 16 -10.75 0.02 0.61
C ASP A 16 -10.10 1.40 0.68
N LYS A 17 -10.20 2.03 1.86
CA LYS A 17 -9.64 3.35 2.13
C LYS A 17 -8.41 3.25 3.02
N ILE A 18 -7.35 3.95 2.63
CA ILE A 18 -6.07 4.02 3.34
C ILE A 18 -5.83 5.47 3.75
N THR A 19 -5.73 5.72 5.05
CA THR A 19 -5.43 7.05 5.58
C THR A 19 -3.95 7.16 5.91
N GLU A 20 -3.26 8.09 5.25
CA GLU A 20 -1.88 8.47 5.54
C GLU A 20 -1.87 9.72 6.41
N ARG A 21 -1.11 9.69 7.51
CA ARG A 21 -0.81 10.88 8.31
C ARG A 21 0.46 11.53 7.78
N ARG A 22 0.32 12.67 7.12
CA ARG A 22 1.43 13.44 6.56
C ARG A 22 1.80 14.60 7.45
N GLU A 23 3.07 14.69 7.81
CA GLU A 23 3.63 15.87 8.45
C GLU A 23 3.90 16.95 7.40
N ILE A 24 3.44 18.17 7.68
CA ILE A 24 3.63 19.36 6.88
C ILE A 24 4.31 20.40 7.75
N HIS A 25 5.29 21.08 7.17
CA HIS A 25 5.98 22.21 7.77
C HIS A 25 5.57 23.48 7.02
N PRO A 26 4.43 24.09 7.36
CA PRO A 26 3.98 25.30 6.68
C PRO A 26 4.96 26.45 6.96
N THR A 27 5.60 26.95 5.89
CA THR A 27 6.43 28.15 5.95
C THR A 27 5.54 29.39 6.05
N GLY A 28 5.77 30.24 7.06
CA GLY A 28 5.08 31.53 7.21
C GLY A 28 3.99 31.61 8.28
N LEU A 29 3.76 30.54 9.07
CA LEU A 29 2.95 30.62 10.29
C LEU A 29 3.83 30.97 11.50
N ALA A 30 3.29 31.71 12.48
CA ALA A 30 3.96 32.01 13.75
C ALA A 30 4.19 30.76 14.64
N PHE A 31 3.76 29.59 14.18
CA PHE A 31 3.90 28.31 14.85
C PHE A 31 5.02 27.50 14.17
N ASN A 32 6.11 27.26 14.89
CA ASN A 32 7.28 26.49 14.42
C ASN A 32 7.15 24.97 14.68
N GLY A 33 5.94 24.47 14.95
CA GLY A 33 5.71 23.05 15.23
C GLY A 33 5.22 22.27 14.00
N PRO A 34 5.38 20.94 14.00
CA PRO A 34 4.89 20.09 12.92
C PRO A 34 3.37 20.10 12.89
N VAL A 35 2.81 20.32 11.70
CA VAL A 35 1.37 20.19 11.45
C VAL A 35 1.13 18.86 10.78
N PHE A 36 0.17 18.07 11.24
CA PHE A 36 -0.18 16.80 10.59
C PHE A 36 -1.50 16.96 9.84
N THR A 37 -1.54 16.45 8.60
CA THR A 37 -2.77 16.29 7.84
C THR A 37 -3.02 14.81 7.58
N GLU A 38 -4.29 14.44 7.50
CA GLU A 38 -4.72 13.10 7.14
C GLU A 38 -5.21 13.12 5.69
N VAL A 39 -4.55 12.35 4.83
CA VAL A 39 -4.96 12.17 3.44
C VAL A 39 -5.50 10.76 3.31
N THR A 40 -6.73 10.63 2.83
CA THR A 40 -7.36 9.32 2.61
C THR A 40 -7.37 9.02 1.12
N HIS A 41 -6.83 7.87 0.77
CA HIS A 41 -6.73 7.33 -0.58
C HIS A 41 -7.64 6.11 -0.72
N THR A 42 -8.22 5.89 -1.91
CA THR A 42 -9.03 4.71 -2.23
C THR A 42 -8.22 3.75 -3.09
N ILE A 43 -8.22 2.46 -2.76
CA ILE A 43 -7.60 1.42 -3.58
C ILE A 43 -8.43 1.23 -4.85
N THR A 44 -7.82 1.42 -6.01
CA THR A 44 -8.50 1.31 -7.32
C THR A 44 -8.05 0.10 -8.12
N ASP A 45 -6.86 -0.44 -7.85
CA ASP A 45 -6.37 -1.68 -8.45
C ASP A 45 -5.45 -2.45 -7.50
N ILE A 46 -5.32 -3.76 -7.71
CA ILE A 46 -4.52 -4.68 -6.91
C ILE A 46 -3.73 -5.61 -7.83
N VAL A 47 -2.41 -5.58 -7.69
CA VAL A 47 -1.49 -6.45 -8.43
C VAL A 47 -0.80 -7.41 -7.47
N CYS A 48 -0.83 -8.71 -7.81
CA CYS A 48 -0.07 -9.74 -7.11
C CYS A 48 1.14 -10.17 -7.95
N GLN A 49 2.34 -9.95 -7.44
CA GLN A 49 3.59 -10.40 -8.05
C GLN A 49 4.09 -11.66 -7.32
N HIS A 50 4.34 -12.74 -8.07
CA HIS A 50 4.91 -13.98 -7.54
C HIS A 50 6.22 -14.33 -8.25
N SER A 51 7.30 -14.48 -7.48
CA SER A 51 8.60 -14.93 -7.97
C SER A 51 8.64 -16.46 -8.02
N VAL A 52 8.70 -17.04 -9.22
CA VAL A 52 8.81 -18.50 -9.40
C VAL A 52 10.14 -19.05 -8.85
N LYS A 53 11.18 -18.22 -8.78
CA LYS A 53 12.51 -18.63 -8.28
C LYS A 53 12.58 -18.63 -6.75
N THR A 54 12.07 -17.58 -6.11
CA THR A 54 12.19 -17.38 -4.64
C THR A 54 10.93 -17.80 -3.88
N GLY A 55 9.79 -17.94 -4.55
CA GLY A 55 8.49 -18.17 -3.93
C GLY A 55 7.91 -16.92 -3.26
N GLU A 56 8.58 -15.77 -3.38
CA GLU A 56 8.12 -14.53 -2.78
C GLU A 56 6.86 -14.01 -3.48
N ILE A 57 5.93 -13.53 -2.67
CA ILE A 57 4.68 -12.89 -3.11
C ILE A 57 4.74 -11.45 -2.62
N LEU A 58 4.39 -10.50 -3.48
CA LEU A 58 4.25 -9.09 -3.14
C LEU A 58 2.92 -8.58 -3.69
N PHE A 59 2.17 -7.87 -2.86
CA PHE A 59 0.98 -7.14 -3.29
C PHE A 59 1.31 -5.66 -3.48
N LEU A 60 0.91 -5.15 -4.64
CA LEU A 60 1.03 -3.76 -5.04
C LEU A 60 -0.37 -3.19 -5.25
N TYR A 61 -0.56 -1.92 -4.93
CA TYR A 61 -1.87 -1.27 -4.96
C TYR A 61 -1.80 0.00 -5.79
N GLU A 62 -2.83 0.23 -6.58
CA GLU A 62 -3.07 1.54 -7.17
C GLU A 62 -4.00 2.34 -6.26
N LEU A 63 -3.68 3.61 -6.07
CA LEU A 63 -4.49 4.54 -5.29
C LEU A 63 -5.09 5.61 -6.20
N ASP A 64 -6.38 5.90 -6.02
CA ASP A 64 -7.14 6.99 -6.65
C ASP A 64 -7.01 7.09 -8.18
N ASN A 65 -6.94 5.95 -8.88
CA ASN A 65 -6.74 5.89 -10.34
C ASN A 65 -5.47 6.63 -10.81
N SER A 66 -4.43 6.67 -9.97
CA SER A 66 -3.20 7.42 -10.24
C SER A 66 -2.32 6.80 -11.34
N GLY A 67 -2.58 5.56 -11.75
CA GLY A 67 -1.73 4.77 -12.63
C GLY A 67 -0.39 4.36 -12.02
N LYS A 68 -0.20 4.53 -10.70
CA LYS A 68 1.04 4.19 -9.98
C LYS A 68 0.78 3.09 -8.97
N LEU A 69 1.67 2.09 -8.96
CA LEU A 69 1.64 0.99 -8.03
C LEU A 69 2.55 1.26 -6.82
N VAL A 70 2.01 1.07 -5.61
CA VAL A 70 2.72 1.27 -4.34
C VAL A 70 2.59 0.05 -3.43
N VAL A 71 3.55 -0.11 -2.52
CA VAL A 71 3.45 -1.07 -1.40
C VAL A 71 2.83 -0.35 -0.22
N ILE A 72 1.79 -0.95 0.38
CA ILE A 72 1.19 -0.45 1.62
C ILE A 72 1.84 -1.22 2.78
N ALA A 73 2.53 -0.53 3.70
CA ALA A 73 3.22 -1.17 4.82
C ALA A 73 2.29 -2.04 5.71
N ALA A 74 1.04 -1.62 5.90
CA ALA A 74 0.04 -2.40 6.63
C ALA A 74 -0.32 -3.74 5.95
N ALA A 75 -0.09 -3.87 4.63
CA ALA A 75 -0.24 -5.15 3.92
C ALA A 75 0.78 -6.18 4.40
N GLU A 76 2.02 -5.75 4.60
CA GLU A 76 3.13 -6.60 5.05
C GLU A 76 2.93 -7.02 6.51
N GLU A 77 2.46 -6.12 7.38
CA GLU A 77 2.17 -6.45 8.78
C GLU A 77 1.01 -7.44 8.96
N ARG A 78 -0.03 -7.33 8.14
CA ARG A 78 -1.16 -8.28 8.16
C ARG A 78 -0.76 -9.66 7.66
N ARG A 79 0.26 -9.74 6.78
CA ARG A 79 0.84 -11.01 6.31
C ARG A 79 1.72 -11.66 7.38
N ALA A 80 2.50 -10.89 8.13
CA ALA A 80 3.40 -11.42 9.17
C ALA A 80 2.68 -11.97 10.41
N LYS A 81 1.38 -11.70 10.57
CA LYS A 81 0.56 -12.17 11.70
C LYS A 81 -0.27 -13.43 11.42
N LYS A 82 -0.15 -14.01 10.23
CA LYS A 82 -0.73 -15.31 9.86
C LYS A 82 0.37 -16.37 9.81
#